data_AF-A0A2N6FHH2-F1
#
_entry.id   AF-A0A2N6FHH2-F1
#
_cell.length_a   1.000
_cell.length_b   1.000
_cell.length_c   1.000
_cell.angle_alpha   90.00
_cell.angle_beta   90.00
_cell.angle_gamma   90.00
#
_symmetry.space_group_name_H-M   'P 1'
#
loop_
_entity.id
_entity.type
_entity.pdbx_description
1 polymer ?
#
loop_
_entity_poly.entity_id
_entity_poly.type
_entity_poly.pdbx_seq_one_letter_code
_entity_poly.pdbx_strand_id
1 'polypeptide(L)'
;MSDNLERELIDLIIDFCNVDDAEPDEIPHDRPLIGPDSPFGLDSLDAVEIVVAVQKTYGVRIANENTSREVLQSLTALANYIRENRPA
;
A
#
# COMPACT_ATOMS: atom_id res chain seq x y z
N MET A 1 -16.61 -7.93 6.40
CA MET A 1 -16.40 -6.51 6.78
C MET A 1 -14.98 -6.22 6.38
N SER A 2 -14.75 -5.96 5.10
CA SER A 2 -13.41 -5.66 4.60
C SER A 2 -13.00 -4.33 5.20
N ASP A 3 -11.84 -4.33 5.85
CA ASP A 3 -11.43 -3.28 6.73
C ASP A 3 -11.29 -1.96 5.96
N ASN A 4 -11.84 -0.88 6.53
CA ASN A 4 -11.84 0.46 5.94
C ASN A 4 -10.43 0.91 5.48
N LEU A 5 -9.39 0.45 6.19
CA LEU A 5 -7.99 0.77 5.92
C LEU A 5 -7.47 0.21 4.58
N GLU A 6 -7.86 -1.00 4.18
CA GLU A 6 -7.42 -1.56 2.88
C GLU A 6 -7.97 -0.72 1.73
N ARG A 7 -9.24 -0.30 1.84
CA ARG A 7 -9.87 0.55 0.85
C ARG A 7 -9.26 1.95 0.81
N GLU A 8 -9.03 2.55 1.98
CA GLU A 8 -8.31 3.83 2.07
C GLU A 8 -6.90 3.75 1.48
N LEU A 9 -6.20 2.62 1.65
CA LEU A 9 -4.89 2.40 1.05
C LEU A 9 -4.98 2.27 -0.47
N ILE A 10 -5.98 1.57 -0.98
CA ILE A 10 -6.20 1.48 -2.42
C ILE A 10 -6.45 2.87 -3.01
N ASP A 11 -7.38 3.63 -2.43
CA ASP A 11 -7.67 5.00 -2.88
C ASP A 11 -6.42 5.88 -2.81
N LEU A 12 -5.64 5.77 -1.73
CA LEU A 12 -4.39 6.50 -1.58
C LEU A 12 -3.36 6.11 -2.65
N ILE A 13 -3.20 4.82 -2.95
CA ILE A 13 -2.26 4.35 -3.98
C ILE A 13 -2.70 4.84 -5.36
N ILE A 14 -3.99 4.76 -5.68
CA ILE A 14 -4.54 5.23 -6.97
C ILE A 14 -4.28 6.73 -7.15
N ASP A 15 -4.54 7.53 -6.11
CA ASP A 15 -4.35 8.98 -6.14
C ASP A 15 -2.85 9.35 -6.23
N PHE A 16 -1.99 8.70 -5.43
CA PHE A 16 -0.57 9.03 -5.36
C PHE A 16 0.21 8.55 -6.59
N CYS A 17 -0.07 7.34 -7.06
CA CYS A 17 0.64 6.73 -8.18
C CYS A 17 -0.08 6.98 -9.53
N ASN A 18 -1.16 7.77 -9.52
CA ASN A 18 -1.97 8.08 -10.71
C ASN A 18 -2.33 6.82 -11.52
N VAL A 19 -2.84 5.80 -10.83
CA VAL A 19 -3.23 4.53 -11.44
C VAL A 19 -4.57 4.73 -12.17
N ASP A 20 -4.50 4.99 -13.47
CA ASP A 20 -5.68 5.04 -14.32
C ASP A 20 -6.31 3.63 -14.45
N ASP A 21 -7.64 3.55 -14.40
CA ASP A 21 -8.42 2.30 -14.61
C ASP A 21 -8.36 1.23 -13.50
N ALA A 22 -8.15 1.63 -12.23
CA ALA A 22 -8.23 0.71 -11.09
C ALA A 22 -9.56 0.85 -10.33
N GLU A 23 -10.38 -0.22 -10.28
CA GLU A 23 -11.58 -0.27 -9.43
C GLU A 23 -11.25 -0.76 -8.03
N PRO A 24 -11.39 0.06 -6.96
CA PRO A 24 -10.94 -0.31 -5.62
C PRO A 24 -11.54 -1.60 -5.08
N ASP A 25 -12.80 -1.87 -5.42
CA ASP A 25 -13.53 -3.06 -4.98
C ASP A 25 -13.13 -4.34 -5.74
N GLU A 26 -12.42 -4.23 -6.87
CA GLU A 26 -11.92 -5.38 -7.64
C GLU A 26 -10.45 -5.72 -7.34
N ILE A 27 -9.75 -4.88 -6.57
CA ILE A 27 -8.33 -5.09 -6.28
C ILE A 27 -8.15 -6.20 -5.23
N PRO A 28 -7.42 -7.27 -5.56
CA PRO A 28 -7.13 -8.32 -4.60
C PRO A 28 -6.11 -7.87 -3.54
N HIS A 29 -6.48 -8.00 -2.26
CA HIS A 29 -5.64 -7.56 -1.14
C HIS A 29 -4.41 -8.44 -0.90
N ASP A 30 -4.44 -9.70 -1.37
CA ASP A 30 -3.37 -10.69 -1.21
C ASP A 30 -2.38 -10.72 -2.38
N ARG A 31 -2.47 -9.77 -3.32
CA ARG A 31 -1.52 -9.63 -4.41
C ARG A 31 -0.38 -8.66 -4.07
N PRO A 32 0.80 -8.84 -4.66
CA PRO A 32 1.88 -7.87 -4.61
C PRO A 32 1.40 -6.49 -5.03
N LEU A 33 1.81 -5.45 -4.30
CA LEU A 33 1.53 -4.06 -4.70
C LEU A 33 2.43 -3.64 -5.86
N ILE A 34 3.56 -4.33 -6.06
CA ILE A 34 4.62 -3.91 -6.97
C ILE A 34 5.10 -5.08 -7.81
N GLY A 35 5.44 -4.77 -9.05
CA GLY A 35 6.00 -5.71 -10.01
C GLY A 35 4.96 -6.19 -11.02
N PRO A 36 5.34 -7.17 -11.87
CA PRO A 36 4.54 -7.59 -13.01
C PRO A 36 3.21 -8.26 -12.63
N ASP A 37 3.09 -8.76 -11.40
CA ASP A 37 1.87 -9.37 -10.86
C ASP A 37 1.00 -8.38 -10.06
N SER A 38 1.38 -7.09 -10.03
CA SER A 38 0.63 -6.06 -9.32
C SER A 38 -0.63 -5.67 -10.09
N PRO A 39 -1.81 -5.63 -9.45
CA PRO A 39 -3.04 -5.12 -10.06
C PRO A 39 -2.96 -3.62 -10.39
N PHE A 40 -2.03 -2.90 -9.75
CA PHE A 40 -1.82 -1.47 -9.96
C PHE A 40 -0.79 -1.17 -11.06
N GLY A 41 -0.08 -2.18 -11.57
CA GLY A 41 0.98 -1.98 -12.56
C GLY A 41 2.19 -1.18 -12.05
N LEU A 42 2.37 -1.10 -10.73
CA LEU A 42 3.41 -0.28 -10.09
C LEU A 42 4.79 -0.92 -10.18
N ASP A 43 5.81 -0.08 -10.24
CA ASP A 43 7.20 -0.47 -10.29
C ASP A 43 7.97 -0.17 -8.99
N SER A 44 9.28 -0.42 -8.99
CA SER A 44 10.11 -0.22 -7.80
C SER A 44 10.30 1.26 -7.42
N LEU A 45 10.04 2.20 -8.33
CA LEU A 45 10.07 3.64 -8.04
C LEU A 45 8.82 4.02 -7.24
N ASP A 46 7.65 3.55 -7.68
CA ASP A 46 6.37 3.78 -7.01
C ASP A 46 6.36 3.25 -5.57
N ALA A 47 7.11 2.16 -5.33
CA ALA A 47 7.34 1.60 -3.99
C ALA A 47 7.68 2.65 -2.93
N VAL A 48 8.59 3.54 -3.31
CA VAL A 48 9.11 4.56 -2.41
C VAL A 48 8.03 5.60 -2.16
N GLU A 49 7.26 5.96 -3.18
CA GLU A 49 6.17 6.93 -3.08
C GLU A 49 5.04 6.42 -2.18
N ILE A 50 4.61 5.16 -2.35
CA ILE A 50 3.61 4.52 -1.48
C ILE A 50 4.07 4.53 -0.03
N VAL A 51 5.32 4.12 0.23
CA VAL A 51 5.89 4.10 1.59
C VAL A 51 5.94 5.51 2.18
N VAL A 52 6.32 6.52 1.41
CA VAL A 52 6.35 7.92 1.88
C VAL A 52 4.94 8.44 2.13
N ALA A 53 3.98 8.16 1.24
CA ALA A 53 2.59 8.57 1.38
C ALA A 53 1.96 7.95 2.63
N VAL A 54 2.15 6.64 2.84
CA VAL A 54 1.68 5.91 4.02
C VAL A 54 2.28 6.48 5.32
N GLN A 55 3.59 6.72 5.35
CA GLN A 55 4.23 7.32 6.53
C GLN A 55 3.69 8.72 6.85
N LYS A 56 3.40 9.53 5.82
CA LYS A 56 2.84 10.88 5.98
C LYS A 56 1.37 10.86 6.41
N THR A 57 0.55 10.01 5.79
CA THR A 57 -0.90 9.93 6.03
C THR A 57 -1.21 9.27 7.37
N TYR A 58 -0.52 8.18 7.71
CA TYR A 58 -0.80 7.38 8.91
C TYR A 58 0.17 7.63 10.06
N GLY A 59 1.24 8.40 9.85
CA GLY A 59 2.24 8.70 10.89
C GLY A 59 3.09 7.48 11.28
N VAL A 60 3.17 6.46 10.44
CA VAL A 60 3.99 5.26 10.67
C VAL A 60 5.44 5.50 10.24
N ARG A 61 6.38 4.64 10.67
CA ARG A 61 7.80 4.76 10.32
C ARG A 61 8.34 3.48 9.69
N ILE A 62 8.47 3.49 8.36
CA ILE A 62 9.04 2.42 7.55
C ILE A 62 10.47 2.83 7.19
N ALA A 63 11.43 2.50 8.05
CA ALA A 63 12.82 2.96 7.91
C ALA A 63 13.76 1.97 7.22
N ASN A 64 13.39 0.69 7.13
CA ASN A 64 14.27 -0.37 6.66
C ASN A 64 13.78 -0.96 5.34
N GLU A 65 14.70 -1.20 4.41
CA GLU A 65 14.41 -1.84 3.11
C GLU A 65 13.72 -3.20 3.24
N ASN A 66 14.11 -3.99 4.26
CA ASN A 66 13.46 -5.28 4.54
C ASN A 66 11.99 -5.08 4.91
N THR A 67 11.71 -4.15 5.83
CA THR A 67 10.35 -3.81 6.23
C THR A 67 9.55 -3.26 5.06
N SER A 68 10.12 -2.35 4.25
CA SER A 68 9.46 -1.86 3.04
C SER A 68 9.07 -3.00 2.10
N ARG A 69 9.98 -3.96 1.88
CA ARG A 69 9.68 -5.14 1.07
C ARG A 69 8.56 -5.99 1.67
N GLU A 70 8.57 -6.22 2.97
CA GLU A 70 7.55 -7.00 3.68
C GLU A 70 6.17 -6.32 3.60
N VAL A 71 6.09 -5.02 3.88
CA VAL A 71 4.81 -4.30 3.86
C VAL A 71 4.26 -4.11 2.45
N LEU A 72 5.13 -4.05 1.43
CA LEU A 72 4.72 -3.96 0.02
C LEU A 72 4.40 -5.32 -0.63
N GLN A 73 4.55 -6.43 0.10
CA GLN A 73 4.19 -7.75 -0.41
C GLN A 73 2.70 -7.91 -0.69
N SER A 74 1.85 -7.19 0.05
CA SER A 74 0.42 -7.18 -0.18
C SER A 74 -0.26 -6.01 0.51
N LEU A 75 -1.47 -5.68 0.06
CA LEU A 75 -2.31 -4.66 0.70
C LEU A 75 -2.63 -5.04 2.14
N THR A 76 -2.90 -6.32 2.39
CA THR A 76 -3.09 -6.88 3.73
C THR A 76 -1.86 -6.64 4.62
N ALA A 77 -0.65 -6.88 4.11
CA ALA A 77 0.59 -6.67 4.86
C ALA A 77 0.80 -5.19 5.21
N LEU A 78 0.55 -4.31 4.25
CA LEU A 78 0.63 -2.86 4.46
C LEU A 78 -0.38 -2.38 5.51
N ALA A 79 -1.63 -2.81 5.38
CA ALA A 79 -2.70 -2.46 6.30
C ALA A 79 -2.40 -2.97 7.72
N ASN A 80 -1.95 -4.21 7.86
CA ASN A 80 -1.56 -4.79 9.15
C ASN A 80 -0.40 -4.01 9.78
N TYR A 81 0.63 -3.70 9.00
CA TYR A 81 1.75 -2.91 9.50
C TYR A 81 1.31 -1.55 10.02
N ILE A 82 0.40 -0.87 9.30
CA ILE A 82 -0.15 0.41 9.74
C ILE A 82 -0.95 0.23 11.03
N ARG A 83 -1.84 -0.76 11.13
CA ARG A 83 -2.61 -1.03 12.36
C ARG A 83 -1.70 -1.23 13.58
N GLU A 84 -0.58 -1.92 13.41
CA GLU A 84 0.36 -2.21 14.48
C GLU A 84 1.26 -1.02 14.86
N ASN A 85 1.59 -0.15 13.91
CA ASN A 85 2.58 0.92 14.09
C ASN A 85 1.96 2.33 14.11
N ARG A 86 0.66 2.48 13.88
CA ARG A 86 -0.03 3.76 13.92
C ARG A 86 -0.07 4.26 15.37
N PRO A 87 0.44 5.48 15.66
CA PRO A 87 0.29 6.07 16.98
C PRO A 87 -1.21 6.33 17.26
N ALA A 88 -1.66 5.93 18.46
CA ALA A 88 -3.03 6.12 18.94
C ALA A 88 -3.38 7.59 19.18
#